data_AF-A0AAN9WPC1-F1
#
_entry.id   AF-A0AAN9WPC1-F1
#
_cell.length_a   1.000
_cell.length_b   1.000
_cell.length_c   1.000
_cell.angle_alpha   90.00
_cell.angle_beta   90.00
_cell.angle_gamma   90.00
#
_symmetry.space_group_name_H-M   'P 1'
#
loop_
_entity.id
_entity.type
_entity.pdbx_description
1 polymer ?
#
loop_
_entity_poly.entity_id
_entity_poly.type
_entity_poly.pdbx_seq_one_letter_code
_entity_poly.pdbx_strand_id
1 'polypeptide(L)'
;MNVRPEERAAFLTQTEPCLVPGYTGHCPSLRFRVGKRYGASTKDIIQELKTKGVSLRLQPYRQDDPISKEILKPIQREKGQMQDFALDLKNRVRPYILGYTGYIPGMQFRYGASFARAADASAADFNVQQQRLRLDAESRHRDLQMALLAPERKPYHAPSEVRRAMDRFYDSYVKYPDPPVSESCPPMTGYTGHIPRVRGESAALGRSYGAAARHGLQRLREDRQRRHATHDVQRALRDAAPADPAAAPAAAAASRAHAH
;
A
#
# COMPACT_ATOMS: atom_id res chain seq x y z
N MET A 1 20.24 11.29 48.61
CA MET A 1 20.74 10.41 49.69
C MET A 1 20.74 8.98 49.17
N ASN A 2 21.91 8.38 49.00
CA ASN A 2 22.02 7.01 48.50
C ASN A 2 22.02 6.04 49.69
N VAL A 3 20.90 5.35 49.90
CA VAL A 3 20.76 4.31 50.94
C VAL A 3 21.58 3.09 50.53
N ARG A 4 22.38 2.54 51.45
CA ARG A 4 23.20 1.36 51.14
C ARG A 4 22.30 0.13 50.90
N PRO A 5 22.69 -0.81 50.03
CA PRO A 5 21.87 -1.99 49.72
C PRO A 5 21.50 -2.80 50.97
N GLU A 6 22.42 -2.89 51.93
CA GLU A 6 22.27 -3.60 53.20
C GLU A 6 21.25 -2.91 54.13
N GLU A 7 21.33 -1.58 54.25
CA GLU A 7 20.37 -0.79 55.03
C GLU A 7 18.96 -0.90 54.42
N ARG A 8 18.87 -0.91 53.09
CA ARG A 8 17.61 -1.13 52.38
C ARG A 8 17.07 -2.54 52.62
N ALA A 9 17.93 -3.56 52.60
CA ALA A 9 17.53 -4.93 52.90
C ALA A 9 17.05 -5.08 54.35
N ALA A 10 17.79 -4.51 55.31
CA ALA A 10 17.41 -4.51 56.72
C ALA A 10 16.07 -3.80 56.97
N PHE A 11 15.80 -2.70 56.27
CA PHE A 11 14.51 -2.01 56.36
C PHE A 11 13.36 -2.86 55.81
N LEU A 12 13.57 -3.57 54.70
CA LEU A 12 12.54 -4.42 54.08
C LEU A 12 12.26 -5.70 54.91
N THR A 13 13.24 -6.22 55.62
CA THR A 13 13.07 -7.43 56.46
C THR A 13 12.44 -7.14 57.82
N GLN A 14 12.42 -5.88 58.29
CA GLN A 14 11.74 -5.50 59.54
C GLN A 14 10.25 -5.86 59.56
N THR A 15 9.62 -5.88 58.37
CA THR A 15 8.21 -6.18 58.20
C THR A 15 7.92 -7.65 57.93
N GLU A 16 8.90 -8.55 57.87
CA GLU A 16 8.61 -9.98 57.81
C GLU A 16 8.44 -10.55 59.23
N PRO A 17 7.36 -11.30 59.56
CA PRO A 17 6.27 -11.78 58.72
C PRO A 17 4.93 -11.04 58.99
N CYS A 18 4.78 -9.78 58.58
CA CYS A 18 3.51 -9.05 58.60
C CYS A 18 2.93 -8.84 57.20
N LEU A 19 1.64 -8.55 57.10
CA LEU A 19 1.02 -8.21 55.82
C LEU A 19 1.43 -6.80 55.39
N VAL A 20 1.56 -6.59 54.08
CA VAL A 20 1.90 -5.29 53.50
C VAL A 20 0.73 -4.32 53.74
N PRO A 21 0.99 -3.07 54.18
CA PRO A 21 -0.04 -2.04 54.25
C PRO A 21 -0.76 -1.89 52.90
N GLY A 22 -2.10 -1.96 52.90
CA GLY A 22 -2.90 -1.94 51.68
C GLY A 22 -3.22 -3.32 51.09
N TYR A 23 -2.83 -4.41 51.76
CA TYR A 23 -3.32 -5.74 51.42
C TYR A 23 -4.85 -5.82 51.59
N THR A 24 -5.56 -6.01 50.48
CA THR A 24 -7.02 -6.09 50.41
C THR A 24 -7.58 -7.51 50.50
N GLY A 25 -6.70 -8.50 50.64
CA GLY A 25 -7.10 -9.90 50.81
C GLY A 25 -7.59 -10.23 52.22
N HIS A 26 -7.99 -11.49 52.42
CA HIS A 26 -8.49 -11.95 53.71
C HIS A 26 -7.36 -12.10 54.73
N CYS A 27 -7.49 -11.44 55.89
CA CYS A 27 -6.64 -11.67 57.05
C CYS A 27 -7.49 -12.26 58.20
N PRO A 28 -7.26 -13.53 58.58
CA PRO A 28 -8.05 -14.18 59.63
C PRO A 28 -7.93 -13.42 60.95
N SER A 29 -9.02 -13.32 61.71
CA SER A 29 -9.07 -12.70 63.04
C SER A 29 -8.69 -11.21 63.15
N LEU A 30 -8.29 -10.56 62.05
CA LEU A 30 -7.88 -9.15 62.06
C LEU A 30 -8.98 -8.22 62.58
N ARG A 31 -10.25 -8.49 62.23
CA ARG A 31 -11.41 -7.74 62.70
C ARG A 31 -11.57 -7.74 64.23
N PHE A 32 -11.08 -8.78 64.90
CA PHE A 32 -11.17 -8.91 66.36
C PHE A 32 -9.98 -8.28 67.10
N ARG A 33 -8.98 -7.75 66.38
CA ARG A 33 -7.81 -7.10 66.97
C ARG A 33 -7.90 -5.59 66.76
N VAL A 34 -8.06 -4.86 67.87
CA VAL A 34 -8.14 -3.39 67.89
C VAL A 34 -7.01 -2.83 68.76
N GLY A 35 -6.50 -1.63 68.43
CA GLY A 35 -5.53 -0.89 69.26
C GLY A 35 -4.06 -1.06 68.89
N LYS A 36 -3.70 -2.03 68.03
CA LYS A 36 -2.35 -2.18 67.46
C LYS A 36 -2.30 -1.70 66.01
N ARG A 37 -1.12 -1.27 65.55
CA ARG A 37 -0.87 -0.93 64.13
C ARG A 37 -1.06 -2.17 63.25
N TYR A 38 -1.49 -1.98 62.01
CA TYR A 38 -1.78 -3.06 61.06
C TYR A 38 -0.66 -4.11 60.96
N GLY A 39 0.59 -3.67 60.81
CA GLY A 39 1.75 -4.57 60.74
C GLY A 39 1.96 -5.40 62.01
N ALA A 40 1.77 -4.80 63.20
CA ALA A 40 1.90 -5.52 64.46
C ALA A 40 0.77 -6.53 64.66
N SER A 41 -0.49 -6.15 64.38
CA SER A 41 -1.64 -7.05 64.48
C SER A 41 -1.51 -8.25 63.53
N THR A 42 -1.14 -8.00 62.27
CA THR A 42 -0.99 -9.05 61.26
C THR A 42 0.20 -9.96 61.54
N LYS A 43 1.31 -9.42 62.06
CA LYS A 43 2.45 -10.21 62.52
C LYS A 43 2.06 -11.20 63.62
N ASP A 44 1.39 -10.72 64.66
CA ASP A 44 0.95 -11.56 65.77
C ASP A 44 -0.03 -12.65 65.30
N ILE A 45 -0.97 -12.31 64.41
CA ILE A 45 -1.92 -13.26 63.81
C ILE A 45 -1.18 -14.33 63.01
N ILE A 46 -0.24 -13.94 62.14
CA ILE A 46 0.55 -14.88 61.34
C ILE A 46 1.37 -15.81 62.25
N GLN A 47 1.93 -15.28 63.34
CA GLN A 47 2.68 -16.07 64.31
C GLN A 47 1.75 -17.05 65.06
N GLU A 48 0.57 -16.62 65.48
CA GLU A 48 -0.44 -17.47 66.13
C GLU A 48 -0.94 -18.59 65.21
N LEU A 49 -1.15 -18.30 63.92
CA LEU A 49 -1.54 -19.30 62.93
C LEU A 49 -0.43 -20.32 62.70
N LYS A 50 0.84 -19.87 62.67
CA LYS A 50 2.02 -20.76 62.59
C LYS A 50 2.13 -21.69 63.80
N THR A 51 1.96 -21.17 65.02
CA THR A 51 2.06 -22.00 66.24
C THR A 51 0.90 -23.00 66.36
N LYS A 52 -0.30 -22.63 65.92
CA LYS A 52 -1.48 -23.51 65.92
C LYS A 52 -1.46 -24.58 64.82
N GLY A 53 -0.44 -24.60 63.95
CA GLY A 53 -0.37 -25.54 62.83
C GLY A 53 -1.43 -25.29 61.75
N VAL A 54 -2.21 -24.21 61.87
CA VAL A 54 -3.08 -23.70 60.80
C VAL A 54 -2.16 -22.96 59.84
N SER A 55 -1.35 -23.74 59.12
CA SER A 55 -0.52 -23.18 58.07
C SER A 55 -1.45 -22.41 57.13
N LEU A 56 -1.32 -21.08 57.11
CA LEU A 56 -1.52 -20.33 55.88
C LEU A 56 -0.59 -21.05 54.93
N ARG A 57 -1.15 -21.94 54.10
CA ARG A 57 -0.41 -22.58 53.04
C ARG A 57 0.13 -21.43 52.20
N LEU A 58 1.36 -21.00 52.52
CA LEU A 58 2.29 -20.37 51.60
C LEU A 58 2.75 -21.40 50.56
N GLN A 59 2.01 -22.51 50.40
CA GLN A 59 2.02 -23.21 49.14
C GLN A 59 1.58 -22.18 48.10
N PRO A 60 2.37 -22.03 47.01
CA PRO A 60 1.95 -21.25 45.86
C PRO A 60 0.48 -21.55 45.56
N TYR A 61 -0.33 -20.51 45.55
CA TYR A 61 -1.73 -20.61 45.15
C TYR A 61 -1.78 -21.37 43.80
N ARG A 62 -2.61 -22.42 43.71
CA ARG A 62 -2.73 -23.28 42.51
C ARG A 62 -1.50 -24.13 42.17
N GLN A 63 -0.91 -24.86 43.11
CA GLN A 63 0.15 -25.84 42.76
C GLN A 63 -0.36 -26.99 41.88
N ASP A 64 -1.62 -27.39 41.99
CA ASP A 64 -2.19 -28.56 41.29
C ASP A 64 -3.15 -28.21 40.15
N ASP A 65 -3.29 -26.93 39.80
CA ASP A 65 -4.00 -26.60 38.58
C ASP A 65 -3.17 -27.04 37.37
N PRO A 66 -3.72 -27.85 36.44
CA PRO A 66 -3.01 -28.20 35.22
C PRO A 66 -2.63 -26.94 34.40
N ILE A 67 -3.35 -25.84 34.60
CA ILE A 67 -3.15 -24.55 33.93
C ILE A 67 -1.94 -23.78 34.49
N SER A 68 -1.56 -23.97 35.76
CA SER A 68 -0.48 -23.20 36.39
C SER A 68 0.91 -23.80 36.16
N LYS A 69 1.00 -25.12 35.90
CA LYS A 69 2.24 -25.82 35.53
C LYS A 69 2.61 -25.66 34.06
N GLU A 70 1.63 -25.38 33.21
CA GLU A 70 1.91 -24.76 31.93
C GLU A 70 2.32 -23.32 32.20
N ILE A 71 3.59 -23.11 32.54
CA ILE A 71 4.27 -21.85 32.26
C ILE A 71 3.96 -21.60 30.80
N LEU A 72 2.98 -20.74 30.52
CA LEU A 72 2.60 -20.34 29.17
C LEU A 72 3.90 -19.93 28.51
N LYS A 73 4.45 -20.81 27.67
CA LYS A 73 5.71 -20.53 27.01
C LYS A 73 5.41 -19.26 26.21
N PRO A 74 6.16 -18.17 26.41
CA PRO A 74 5.93 -16.97 25.63
C PRO A 74 5.91 -17.40 24.17
N ILE A 75 4.81 -17.07 23.48
CA ILE A 75 4.57 -17.51 22.10
C ILE A 75 5.84 -17.22 21.31
N GLN A 76 6.50 -18.27 20.84
CA GLN A 76 7.71 -18.13 20.04
C GLN A 76 7.28 -17.52 18.72
N ARG A 77 7.53 -16.22 18.58
CA ARG A 77 7.23 -15.49 17.36
C ARG A 77 8.22 -15.93 16.28
N GLU A 78 7.71 -16.44 15.17
CA GLU A 78 8.54 -16.80 14.01
C GLU A 78 9.28 -15.58 13.44
N LYS A 79 10.45 -15.81 12.82
CA LYS A 79 11.22 -14.79 12.10
C LYS A 79 10.34 -14.11 11.05
N GLY A 80 9.96 -12.86 11.30
CA GLY A 80 9.10 -12.06 10.39
C GLY A 80 7.87 -11.47 11.09
N GLN A 81 7.49 -11.98 12.26
CA GLN A 81 6.55 -11.29 13.13
C GLN A 81 7.24 -10.05 13.72
N MET A 82 6.51 -8.92 13.76
CA MET A 82 7.00 -7.61 14.22
C MET A 82 7.88 -7.76 15.48
N GLN A 83 9.13 -7.30 15.39
CA GLN A 83 10.09 -7.35 16.48
C GLN A 83 9.46 -6.70 17.72
N ASP A 84 9.40 -7.42 18.84
CA ASP A 84 8.85 -6.85 20.08
C ASP A 84 9.89 -5.87 20.64
N PHE A 85 9.82 -4.62 20.22
CA PHE A 85 10.69 -3.53 20.71
C PHE A 85 10.62 -3.34 22.23
N ALA A 86 9.63 -3.96 22.88
CA ALA A 86 9.44 -4.01 24.32
C ALA A 86 10.47 -4.87 25.07
N LEU A 87 11.15 -5.82 24.42
CA LEU A 87 12.10 -6.72 25.09
C LEU A 87 13.39 -6.00 25.54
N ASP A 88 13.70 -4.83 24.98
CA ASP A 88 14.89 -4.04 25.34
C ASP A 88 14.57 -2.84 26.24
N LEU A 89 13.60 -3.01 27.15
CA LEU A 89 13.07 -1.95 28.00
C LEU A 89 14.10 -1.39 29.00
N LYS A 90 15.16 -2.15 29.31
CA LYS A 90 16.16 -1.80 30.34
C LYS A 90 17.30 -0.92 29.81
N ASN A 91 17.63 -1.02 28.52
CA ASN A 91 18.83 -0.37 27.96
C ASN A 91 18.53 0.69 26.90
N ARG A 92 17.27 0.85 26.47
CA ARG A 92 16.89 1.83 25.45
C ARG A 92 16.30 3.11 26.04
N VAL A 93 16.81 4.26 25.61
CA VAL A 93 16.15 5.56 25.80
C VAL A 93 14.96 5.63 24.85
N ARG A 94 13.74 5.67 25.40
CA ARG A 94 12.53 5.87 24.60
C ARG A 94 12.53 7.30 24.02
N PRO A 95 12.22 7.49 22.73
CA PRO A 95 12.16 8.82 22.13
C PRO A 95 10.93 9.64 22.57
N TYR A 96 10.08 9.06 23.41
CA TYR A 96 8.88 9.68 23.96
C TYR A 96 8.76 9.40 25.47
N ILE A 97 8.00 10.25 26.15
CA ILE A 97 7.71 10.13 27.57
C ILE A 97 6.53 9.18 27.77
N LEU A 98 6.62 8.28 28.75
CA LEU A 98 5.50 7.40 29.09
C LEU A 98 4.34 8.25 29.66
N GLY A 99 3.15 8.14 29.05
CA GLY A 99 2.00 9.00 29.38
C GLY A 99 1.91 10.29 28.56
N TYR A 100 2.77 10.46 27.55
CA TYR A 100 2.60 11.52 26.56
C TYR A 100 1.26 11.38 25.83
N THR A 101 0.44 12.43 25.86
CA THR A 101 -0.90 12.46 25.24
C THR A 101 -0.91 13.13 23.87
N GLY A 102 0.22 13.63 23.39
CA GLY A 102 0.34 14.28 22.10
C GLY A 102 0.48 13.31 20.92
N TYR A 103 0.86 13.86 19.76
CA TYR A 103 0.94 13.11 18.51
C TYR A 103 2.13 12.16 18.47
N ILE A 104 1.86 10.87 18.21
CA ILE A 104 2.89 9.85 17.93
C ILE A 104 2.63 9.31 16.50
N PRO A 105 3.59 9.46 15.55
CA PRO A 105 3.39 9.08 14.16
C PRO A 105 2.95 7.62 14.00
N GLY A 106 1.84 7.40 13.29
CA GLY A 106 1.31 6.05 13.03
C GLY A 106 0.66 5.34 14.22
N MET A 107 0.68 5.92 15.44
CA MET A 107 0.09 5.28 16.63
C MET A 107 -1.45 5.28 16.59
N GLN A 108 -2.05 6.29 15.97
CA GLN A 108 -3.51 6.43 15.83
C GLN A 108 -4.19 5.26 15.08
N PHE A 109 -3.43 4.42 14.39
CA PHE A 109 -3.94 3.24 13.69
C PHE A 109 -3.60 1.92 14.38
N ARG A 110 -2.92 1.96 15.54
CA ARG A 110 -2.50 0.77 16.29
C ARG A 110 -3.37 0.61 17.54
N TYR A 111 -4.08 -0.52 17.61
CA TYR A 111 -4.99 -0.86 18.71
C TYR A 111 -4.63 -2.21 19.33
N GLY A 112 -5.15 -2.49 20.52
CA GLY A 112 -4.99 -3.80 21.18
C GLY A 112 -3.62 -4.05 21.82
N ALA A 113 -2.72 -3.06 21.83
CA ALA A 113 -1.43 -3.10 22.51
C ALA A 113 -1.39 -2.08 23.65
N SER A 114 -0.51 -2.30 24.64
CA SER A 114 -0.25 -1.28 25.67
C SER A 114 0.34 -0.03 25.02
N PHE A 115 0.08 1.14 25.62
CA PHE A 115 0.57 2.43 25.10
C PHE A 115 2.07 2.39 24.80
N ALA A 116 2.87 1.85 25.74
CA ALA A 116 4.32 1.72 25.55
C ALA A 116 4.67 0.89 24.30
N ARG A 117 4.02 -0.26 24.09
CA ARG A 117 4.29 -1.12 22.93
C ARG A 117 3.85 -0.48 21.62
N ALA A 118 2.68 0.17 21.62
CA ALA A 118 2.17 0.87 20.44
C ALA A 118 3.10 2.01 20.03
N ALA A 119 3.54 2.83 21.00
CA ALA A 119 4.41 3.95 20.76
C ALA A 119 5.84 3.53 20.32
N ASP A 120 6.41 2.46 20.91
CA ASP A 120 7.73 1.95 20.51
C ASP A 120 7.72 1.41 19.07
N ALA A 121 6.66 0.67 18.72
CA ALA A 121 6.45 0.16 17.36
C ALA A 121 6.29 1.30 16.35
N SER A 122 5.43 2.27 16.67
CA SER A 122 5.22 3.47 15.86
C SER A 122 6.50 4.27 15.63
N ALA A 123 7.29 4.47 16.69
CA ALA A 123 8.56 5.17 16.58
C ALA A 123 9.58 4.41 15.72
N ALA A 124 9.60 3.07 15.80
CA ALA A 124 10.46 2.25 14.96
C ALA A 124 10.08 2.33 13.48
N ASP A 125 8.79 2.17 13.16
CA ASP A 125 8.29 2.30 11.79
C ASP A 125 8.60 3.69 11.21
N PHE A 126 8.39 4.74 12.01
CA PHE A 126 8.69 6.11 11.61
C PHE A 126 10.17 6.29 11.28
N ASN A 127 11.08 5.76 12.10
CA ASN A 127 12.51 5.85 11.85
C ASN A 127 12.93 5.14 10.55
N VAL A 128 12.38 3.95 10.29
CA VAL A 128 12.63 3.21 9.04
C VAL A 128 12.12 4.01 7.84
N GLN A 129 10.92 4.58 7.94
CA GLN A 129 10.34 5.41 6.89
C GLN A 129 11.19 6.66 6.63
N GLN A 130 11.65 7.35 7.68
CA GLN A 130 12.53 8.50 7.57
C GLN A 130 13.87 8.16 6.91
N GLN A 131 14.48 7.04 7.27
CA GLN A 131 15.72 6.57 6.62
C GLN A 131 15.50 6.29 5.13
N ARG A 132 14.42 5.61 4.78
CA ARG A 132 14.08 5.35 3.37
C ARG A 132 13.92 6.64 2.57
N LEU A 133 13.23 7.63 3.12
CA LEU A 133 13.03 8.93 2.46
C LEU A 133 14.35 9.69 2.28
N ARG A 134 15.27 9.61 3.25
CA ARG A 134 16.61 10.22 3.14
C ARG A 134 17.42 9.57 2.01
N LEU A 135 17.47 8.24 1.97
CA LEU A 135 18.18 7.51 0.93
C LEU A 135 17.63 7.79 -0.48
N ASP A 136 16.31 7.90 -0.60
CA ASP A 136 15.66 8.25 -1.86
C ASP A 136 15.97 9.69 -2.29
N ALA A 137 15.94 10.64 -1.36
CA ALA A 137 16.34 12.02 -1.62
C ALA A 137 17.82 12.14 -2.03
N GLU A 138 18.70 11.40 -1.36
CA GLU A 138 20.13 11.33 -1.70
C GLU A 138 20.36 10.70 -3.08
N SER A 139 19.61 9.66 -3.42
CA SER A 139 19.69 9.01 -4.73
C SER A 139 19.22 9.97 -5.83
N ARG A 140 18.07 10.63 -5.63
CA ARG A 140 17.59 11.68 -6.54
C ARG A 140 18.58 12.83 -6.69
N HIS A 141 19.21 13.25 -5.59
CA HIS A 141 20.22 14.30 -5.65
C HIS A 141 21.43 13.86 -6.48
N ARG A 142 21.91 12.62 -6.31
CA ARG A 142 22.97 12.04 -7.13
C ARG A 142 22.56 11.95 -8.60
N ASP A 143 21.35 11.48 -8.90
CA ASP A 143 20.85 11.38 -10.28
C ASP A 143 20.78 12.76 -10.95
N LEU A 144 20.32 13.78 -10.22
CA LEU A 144 20.33 15.16 -10.70
C LEU A 144 21.75 15.68 -10.95
N GLN A 145 22.70 15.43 -10.04
CA GLN A 145 24.10 15.79 -10.27
C GLN A 145 24.66 15.10 -11.52
N MET A 146 24.36 13.81 -11.71
CA MET A 146 24.80 13.06 -12.90
C MET A 146 24.15 13.59 -14.18
N ALA A 147 22.87 13.98 -14.13
CA ALA A 147 22.17 14.58 -15.26
C ALA A 147 22.77 15.95 -15.64
N LEU A 148 23.21 16.76 -14.66
CA LEU A 148 23.88 18.04 -14.92
C LEU A 148 25.26 17.86 -15.56
N LEU A 149 25.96 16.77 -15.25
CA LEU A 149 27.24 16.42 -15.87
C LEU A 149 27.08 15.72 -17.23
N ALA A 150 25.85 15.35 -17.61
CA ALA A 150 25.61 14.64 -18.84
C ALA A 150 25.86 15.56 -20.05
N PRO A 151 26.59 15.09 -21.08
CA PRO A 151 26.84 15.87 -22.28
C PRO A 151 25.51 16.19 -23.00
N GLU A 152 25.41 17.42 -23.52
CA GLU A 152 24.19 17.88 -24.18
C GLU A 152 23.91 17.03 -25.43
N ARG A 153 22.87 16.19 -25.33
CA ARG A 153 22.40 15.37 -26.45
C ARG A 153 21.43 16.19 -27.27
N LYS A 154 21.72 16.35 -28.56
CA LYS A 154 20.78 16.96 -29.49
C LYS A 154 19.56 16.03 -29.62
N PRO A 155 18.34 16.55 -29.44
CA PRO A 155 17.14 15.74 -29.66
C PRO A 155 17.10 15.28 -31.11
N TYR A 156 16.81 14.00 -31.33
CA TYR A 156 16.69 13.42 -32.68
C TYR A 156 15.51 14.00 -33.47
N HIS A 157 14.49 14.50 -32.77
CA HIS A 157 13.26 15.05 -33.35
C HIS A 157 13.16 16.55 -33.09
N ALA A 158 12.58 17.27 -34.04
CA ALA A 158 12.33 18.70 -33.87
C ALA A 158 11.33 18.93 -32.71
N PRO A 159 11.50 19.99 -31.90
CA PRO A 159 10.60 20.28 -30.78
C PRO A 159 9.12 20.40 -31.19
N SER A 160 8.86 20.89 -32.40
CA SER A 160 7.51 20.98 -32.99
C SER A 160 6.90 19.61 -33.28
N GLU A 161 7.70 18.64 -33.72
CA GLU A 161 7.25 17.26 -33.96
C GLU A 161 6.91 16.55 -32.66
N VAL A 162 7.75 16.74 -31.63
CA VAL A 162 7.52 16.20 -30.28
C VAL A 162 6.26 16.84 -29.69
N ARG A 163 6.11 18.16 -29.78
CA ARG A 163 4.92 18.88 -29.31
C ARG A 163 3.66 18.35 -29.98
N ARG A 164 3.66 18.25 -31.31
CA ARG A 164 2.54 17.70 -32.08
C ARG A 164 2.26 16.23 -31.73
N ALA A 165 3.29 15.43 -31.43
CA ALA A 165 3.10 14.06 -30.97
C ALA A 165 2.46 13.98 -29.58
N MET A 166 2.87 14.86 -28.65
CA MET A 166 2.28 14.99 -27.32
C MET A 166 0.83 15.48 -27.37
N ASP A 167 0.55 16.47 -28.21
CA ASP A 167 -0.82 16.99 -28.40
C ASP A 167 -1.73 15.90 -28.98
N ARG A 168 -1.26 15.14 -29.98
CA ARG A 168 -2.00 13.97 -30.51
C ARG A 168 -2.26 12.91 -29.45
N PHE A 169 -1.28 12.63 -28.59
CA PHE A 169 -1.42 11.68 -27.49
C PHE A 169 -2.45 12.15 -26.45
N TYR A 170 -2.38 13.44 -26.07
CA TYR A 170 -3.30 14.04 -25.11
C TYR A 170 -4.74 14.04 -25.66
N ASP A 171 -4.91 14.44 -26.92
CA ASP A 171 -6.21 14.42 -27.58
C ASP A 171 -6.77 12.99 -27.71
N SER A 172 -5.91 11.98 -27.95
CA SER A 172 -6.36 10.59 -28.15
C SER A 172 -6.57 9.78 -26.87
N TYR A 173 -5.89 10.10 -25.77
CA TYR A 173 -5.95 9.30 -24.52
C TYR A 173 -6.54 10.05 -23.33
N VAL A 174 -6.46 11.38 -23.30
CA VAL A 174 -6.90 12.19 -22.14
C VAL A 174 -8.23 12.88 -22.42
N LYS A 175 -8.41 13.43 -23.62
CA LYS A 175 -9.60 14.23 -23.96
C LYS A 175 -10.79 13.39 -24.43
N TYR A 176 -10.53 12.31 -25.17
CA TYR A 176 -11.55 11.35 -25.62
C TYR A 176 -11.12 9.94 -25.17
N PRO A 177 -11.68 9.41 -24.07
CA PRO A 177 -11.21 8.16 -23.47
C PRO A 177 -11.49 6.90 -24.29
N ASP A 178 -12.29 7.02 -25.36
CA ASP A 178 -12.50 5.97 -26.35
C ASP A 178 -11.63 6.26 -27.58
N PRO A 179 -10.35 5.85 -27.60
CA PRO A 179 -9.53 5.98 -28.79
C PRO A 179 -10.22 5.24 -29.94
N PRO A 180 -10.26 5.82 -31.16
CA PRO A 180 -10.82 5.12 -32.30
C PRO A 180 -10.05 3.82 -32.49
N VAL A 181 -10.81 2.71 -32.56
CA VAL A 181 -10.28 1.35 -32.69
C VAL A 181 -9.33 1.31 -33.89
N SER A 182 -8.03 1.20 -33.60
CA SER A 182 -6.95 1.35 -34.58
C SER A 182 -5.88 0.29 -34.36
N GLU A 183 -5.03 0.09 -35.37
CA GLU A 183 -3.96 -0.93 -35.32
C GLU A 183 -3.00 -0.72 -34.13
N SER A 184 -2.67 0.54 -33.82
CA SER A 184 -1.78 0.91 -32.70
C SER A 184 -2.46 0.84 -31.33
N CYS A 185 -3.79 0.80 -31.28
CA CYS A 185 -4.58 0.73 -30.06
C CYS A 185 -5.77 -0.22 -30.26
N PRO A 186 -5.54 -1.56 -30.31
CA PRO A 186 -6.60 -2.54 -30.45
C PRO A 186 -7.50 -2.55 -29.20
N PRO A 187 -8.76 -3.00 -29.34
CA PRO A 187 -9.70 -3.02 -28.23
C PRO A 187 -9.23 -3.98 -27.12
N MET A 188 -9.59 -3.65 -25.88
CA MET A 188 -9.24 -4.45 -24.72
C MET A 188 -9.95 -5.81 -24.74
N THR A 189 -9.34 -6.79 -24.06
CA THR A 189 -9.93 -8.10 -23.82
C THR A 189 -11.28 -7.95 -23.11
N GLY A 190 -12.35 -8.49 -23.69
CA GLY A 190 -13.73 -8.33 -23.19
C GLY A 190 -14.61 -7.40 -24.04
N TYR A 191 -14.04 -6.72 -25.04
CA TYR A 191 -14.82 -5.96 -26.02
C TYR A 191 -15.76 -6.88 -26.81
N THR A 192 -17.06 -6.54 -26.78
CA THR A 192 -18.16 -7.34 -27.36
C THR A 192 -18.54 -6.91 -28.77
N GLY A 193 -18.01 -5.80 -29.26
CA GLY A 193 -18.28 -5.29 -30.60
C GLY A 193 -17.62 -6.11 -31.71
N HIS A 194 -18.05 -5.87 -32.95
CA HIS A 194 -17.48 -6.54 -34.13
C HIS A 194 -16.10 -5.98 -34.49
N ILE A 195 -15.11 -6.86 -34.65
CA ILE A 195 -13.81 -6.52 -35.24
C ILE A 195 -13.71 -7.17 -36.61
N PRO A 196 -13.64 -6.37 -37.69
CA PRO A 196 -13.57 -6.91 -39.04
C PRO A 196 -12.29 -7.73 -39.24
N ARG A 197 -12.38 -8.78 -40.06
CA ARG A 197 -11.27 -9.69 -40.43
C ARG A 197 -10.65 -10.51 -39.29
N VAL A 198 -11.26 -10.53 -38.10
CA VAL A 198 -10.79 -11.36 -36.97
C VAL A 198 -11.56 -12.69 -36.86
N ARG A 199 -12.88 -12.69 -37.10
CA ARG A 199 -13.69 -13.91 -37.11
C ARG A 199 -13.72 -14.51 -38.52
N GLY A 200 -13.24 -15.75 -38.66
CA GLY A 200 -13.33 -16.54 -39.89
C GLY A 200 -11.99 -16.79 -40.60
N GLU A 201 -10.88 -16.26 -40.09
CA GLU A 201 -9.57 -16.45 -40.69
C GLU A 201 -8.57 -17.14 -39.74
N SER A 202 -7.75 -18.04 -40.28
CA SER A 202 -6.76 -18.83 -39.52
C SER A 202 -5.75 -17.97 -38.75
N ALA A 203 -5.63 -16.69 -39.10
CA ALA A 203 -4.77 -15.71 -38.42
C ALA A 203 -5.21 -15.37 -36.98
N ALA A 204 -6.47 -15.64 -36.63
CA ALA A 204 -6.97 -15.45 -35.26
C ALA A 204 -6.89 -16.72 -34.41
N LEU A 205 -6.69 -17.88 -35.03
CA LEU A 205 -6.55 -19.15 -34.33
C LEU A 205 -5.16 -19.22 -33.68
N GLY A 206 -5.12 -19.43 -32.36
CA GLY A 206 -3.88 -19.58 -31.59
C GLY A 206 -3.17 -18.29 -31.15
N ARG A 207 -3.77 -17.11 -31.36
CA ARG A 207 -3.22 -15.81 -30.89
C ARG A 207 -4.03 -15.22 -29.76
N SER A 208 -3.42 -14.35 -28.96
CA SER A 208 -4.15 -13.56 -27.96
C SER A 208 -5.12 -12.61 -28.66
N TYR A 209 -6.24 -12.29 -27.99
CA TYR A 209 -7.29 -11.41 -28.53
C TYR A 209 -6.73 -10.08 -29.06
N GLY A 210 -5.86 -9.42 -28.31
CA GLY A 210 -5.26 -8.14 -28.73
C GLY A 210 -4.38 -8.27 -29.98
N ALA A 211 -3.63 -9.38 -30.12
CA ALA A 211 -2.83 -9.65 -31.30
C ALA A 211 -3.71 -9.96 -32.53
N ALA A 212 -4.75 -10.76 -32.36
CA ALA A 212 -5.71 -11.05 -33.43
C ALA A 212 -6.44 -9.78 -33.90
N ALA A 213 -6.88 -8.93 -32.96
CA ALA A 213 -7.51 -7.65 -33.24
C ALA A 213 -6.59 -6.69 -34.00
N ARG A 214 -5.32 -6.56 -33.58
CA ARG A 214 -4.32 -5.75 -34.27
C ARG A 214 -4.12 -6.19 -35.72
N HIS A 215 -3.97 -7.49 -35.96
CA HIS A 215 -3.80 -8.04 -37.30
C HIS A 215 -5.05 -7.87 -38.19
N GLY A 216 -6.25 -8.06 -37.64
CA GLY A 216 -7.50 -7.83 -38.40
C GLY A 216 -7.65 -6.36 -38.83
N LEU A 217 -7.34 -5.42 -37.94
CA LEU A 217 -7.38 -3.98 -38.22
C LEU A 217 -6.32 -3.55 -39.24
N GLN A 218 -5.12 -4.14 -39.18
CA GLN A 218 -4.06 -3.91 -40.16
C GLN A 218 -4.51 -4.33 -41.57
N ARG A 219 -5.12 -5.51 -41.71
CA ARG A 219 -5.65 -6.00 -42.99
C ARG A 219 -6.81 -5.15 -43.52
N LEU A 220 -7.69 -4.69 -42.63
CA LEU A 220 -8.76 -3.77 -43.01
C LEU A 220 -8.18 -2.47 -43.61
N ARG A 221 -7.07 -1.98 -43.06
CA ARG A 221 -6.38 -0.79 -43.57
C ARG A 221 -5.79 -1.04 -44.95
N GLU A 222 -5.12 -2.17 -45.15
CA GLU A 222 -4.58 -2.58 -46.46
C GLU A 222 -5.70 -2.73 -47.51
N ASP A 223 -6.82 -3.39 -47.16
CA ASP A 223 -8.00 -3.53 -48.01
C ASP A 223 -8.60 -2.18 -48.41
N ARG A 224 -8.62 -1.21 -47.48
CA ARG A 224 -9.06 0.16 -47.79
C ARG A 224 -8.10 0.84 -48.75
N GLN A 225 -6.79 0.75 -48.52
CA GLN A 225 -5.78 1.35 -49.40
C GLN A 225 -5.85 0.77 -50.82
N ARG A 226 -6.01 -0.56 -50.95
CA ARG A 226 -6.20 -1.21 -52.26
C ARG A 226 -7.42 -0.69 -52.99
N ARG A 227 -8.56 -0.57 -52.29
CA ARG A 227 -9.80 -0.02 -52.88
C ARG A 227 -9.65 1.43 -53.31
N HIS A 228 -9.00 2.25 -52.50
CA HIS A 228 -8.70 3.64 -52.86
C HIS A 228 -7.81 3.69 -54.10
N ALA A 229 -6.72 2.93 -54.15
CA ALA A 229 -5.84 2.87 -55.32
C ALA A 229 -6.59 2.43 -56.58
N THR A 230 -7.45 1.39 -56.51
CA THR A 230 -8.26 0.97 -57.66
C THR A 230 -9.25 2.04 -58.09
N HIS A 231 -9.87 2.74 -57.14
CA HIS A 231 -10.83 3.81 -57.41
C HIS A 231 -10.12 5.03 -58.03
N ASP A 232 -8.93 5.37 -57.56
CA ASP A 232 -8.11 6.46 -58.09
C ASP A 232 -7.64 6.16 -59.52
N VAL A 233 -7.25 4.91 -59.80
CA VAL A 233 -6.94 4.45 -61.17
C VAL A 233 -8.18 4.51 -62.06
N GLN A 234 -9.34 4.04 -61.59
CA GLN A 234 -10.60 4.11 -62.34
C GLN A 234 -11.04 5.55 -62.63
N ARG A 235 -10.83 6.45 -61.67
CA ARG A 235 -11.08 7.88 -61.83
C ARG A 235 -10.15 8.49 -62.88
N ALA A 236 -8.86 8.22 -62.79
CA ALA A 236 -7.88 8.68 -63.78
C ALA A 236 -8.19 8.16 -65.20
N LEU A 237 -8.61 6.90 -65.34
CA LEU A 237 -9.04 6.32 -66.61
C LEU A 237 -10.32 6.97 -67.16
N ARG A 238 -11.29 7.31 -66.29
CA ARG A 238 -12.50 8.05 -66.67
C ARG A 238 -12.15 9.46 -67.16
N ASP A 239 -11.24 10.14 -66.47
CA ASP A 239 -10.82 11.49 -66.81
C ASP A 239 -9.96 11.52 -68.09
N ALA A 240 -9.32 10.41 -68.45
CA ALA A 240 -8.50 10.26 -69.66
C ALA A 240 -9.27 9.73 -70.89
N ALA A 241 -10.52 9.28 -70.73
CA ALA A 241 -11.33 8.80 -71.85
C ALA A 241 -11.77 9.98 -72.73
N PRO A 242 -11.52 9.96 -74.05
CA PRO A 242 -11.98 11.03 -74.94
C PRO A 242 -13.52 11.02 -74.98
N ALA A 243 -14.13 12.21 -74.86
CA ALA A 243 -15.57 12.35 -74.99
C ALA A 243 -16.04 11.78 -76.34
N ASP A 244 -16.98 10.83 -76.30
CA ASP A 244 -17.57 10.26 -77.52
C ASP A 244 -18.06 11.38 -78.45
N PRO A 245 -17.57 11.48 -79.70
CA PRO A 245 -17.99 12.53 -80.63
C PRO A 245 -19.43 12.34 -81.13
N ALA A 246 -20.15 11.31 -80.70
CA ALA A 246 -21.50 10.99 -81.15
C ALA A 246 -22.63 11.71 -80.39
N ALA A 247 -22.31 12.47 -79.34
CA ALA A 247 -23.29 13.26 -78.57
C ALA A 247 -23.11 14.78 -78.81
N ALA A 248 -23.19 15.21 -80.07
CA ALA A 248 -23.36 16.62 -80.39
C ALA A 248 -24.81 17.07 -80.07
N PRO A 249 -25.03 18.20 -79.39
CA PRO A 249 -26.35 18.61 -78.95
C PRO A 249 -27.19 19.16 -80.11
N ALA A 250 -28.38 18.60 -80.31
CA ALA A 250 -29.45 19.07 -81.20
C ALA A 250 -30.12 20.38 -80.69
N ALA A 251 -29.33 21.37 -80.26
CA ALA A 251 -29.81 22.59 -79.59
C ALA A 251 -29.48 23.88 -80.35
N ALA A 252 -29.41 23.85 -81.69
CA ALA A 252 -29.09 25.02 -82.52
C ALA A 252 -30.14 25.38 -83.60
N ALA A 253 -31.40 24.94 -83.46
CA ALA A 253 -32.45 25.18 -84.47
C ALA A 253 -33.62 26.09 -84.02
N ALA A 254 -33.54 26.77 -82.87
CA ALA A 254 -34.69 27.51 -82.30
C ALA A 254 -34.50 29.03 -82.10
N SER A 255 -33.69 29.72 -82.92
CA SER A 255 -33.53 31.20 -82.80
C SER A 255 -33.68 32.02 -84.07
N ARG A 256 -34.31 31.50 -85.13
CA ARG A 256 -34.72 32.29 -86.31
C ARG A 256 -36.24 32.32 -86.45
N ALA A 257 -36.89 33.08 -85.58
CA ALA A 257 -38.28 33.52 -85.79
C ALA A 257 -38.63 34.75 -84.93
N HIS A 258 -37.94 35.88 -85.13
CA HIS A 258 -38.50 37.20 -84.80
C HIS A 258 -37.66 38.33 -85.41
N ALA A 259 -37.97 38.67 -86.66
CA ALA A 259 -37.68 39.97 -87.27
C ALA A 259 -38.36 40.02 -88.66
N HIS A 260 -39.67 40.30 -88.68
CA HIS A 260 -40.32 41.29 -89.56
C HIS A 260 -41.83 41.31 -89.31
#